data_AF-A0A1J5WJY3-F1
#
_entry.id   AF-A0A1J5WJY3-F1
#
_cell.length_a   1.000
_cell.length_b   1.000
_cell.length_c   1.000
_cell.angle_alpha   90.00
_cell.angle_beta   90.00
_cell.angle_gamma   90.00
#
_symmetry.space_group_name_H-M   'P 1'
#
loop_
_entity.id
_entity.type
_entity.pdbx_description
1 polymer ?
#
loop_
_entity_poly.entity_id
_entity_poly.type
_entity_poly.pdbx_seq_one_letter_code
_entity_poly.pdbx_strand_id
1 'polypeptide(L)'
;MLLKNIQQIKNTIECMTKTIAFGGCIVNLLSKIKIGENNELNLFTLKAHTKNQIEFSFFEDKQSISIGKPKKIMLFGYAVDLLPKLKIGEENETEVLLLDATEREQVEYTLGFTHDKKEKICVGKVSHMEIYSWAANLVPRLKISEEMMMKRFILIVERKEHIKYILSEEIGSVVIGRPENIELHGHAVNAFTRLKISEDHVMERIVLSAHEETEVSELLSPWITGFGRAKALELADYAIGVLFCMEQSEDDVTEALDLRVNNETQTMKSFIENKTFYTEKILEITLHQYALNLLPILIQGNTVKRVLSMGADEEEQVRGLLGAQNTIDVGRVSEVKLVGYAIGVLPKLETSEENVMNLLSLCGLHEEHFFTILQAQDNKIAIGGRVVKCKVSSKKEVRQELEKILVDGKGNPIPIEEITNDLILD
;
A
#
# COMPACT_ATOMS: atom_id res chain seq x y z
N MET A 1 33.22 -26.27 -13.20
CA MET A 1 33.79 -26.29 -14.58
C MET A 1 33.46 -24.99 -15.31
N LEU A 2 32.18 -24.59 -15.40
CA LEU A 2 31.74 -23.37 -16.07
C LEU A 2 32.48 -22.08 -15.61
N LEU A 3 32.61 -21.87 -14.30
CA LEU A 3 33.32 -20.71 -13.75
C LEU A 3 34.77 -20.61 -14.23
N LYS A 4 35.51 -21.72 -14.18
CA LYS A 4 36.89 -21.80 -14.69
C LYS A 4 36.97 -21.49 -16.19
N ASN A 5 35.95 -21.86 -16.97
CA ASN A 5 35.91 -21.54 -18.40
C ASN A 5 35.70 -20.03 -18.62
N ILE A 6 34.84 -19.39 -17.83
CA ILE A 6 34.61 -17.93 -17.89
C ILE A 6 35.91 -17.18 -17.56
N GLN A 7 36.65 -17.62 -16.55
CA GLN A 7 37.94 -17.02 -16.15
C GLN A 7 39.00 -17.08 -17.25
N GLN A 8 38.98 -18.13 -18.07
CA GLN A 8 39.93 -18.32 -19.17
C GLN A 8 39.64 -17.43 -20.39
N ILE A 9 38.51 -16.71 -20.43
CA ILE A 9 38.20 -15.75 -21.48
C ILE A 9 39.16 -14.55 -21.35
N LYS A 10 40.10 -14.45 -22.31
CA LYS A 10 41.14 -13.41 -22.37
C LYS A 10 40.65 -12.10 -22.98
N ASN A 11 39.67 -12.16 -23.88
CA ASN A 11 39.19 -11.00 -24.63
C ASN A 11 37.87 -10.50 -24.05
N THR A 12 37.66 -9.18 -24.08
CA THR A 12 36.32 -8.61 -23.85
C THR A 12 35.41 -8.95 -25.02
N ILE A 13 34.16 -9.24 -24.72
CA ILE A 13 33.10 -9.54 -25.69
C ILE A 13 32.29 -8.26 -25.86
N GLU A 14 32.40 -7.60 -27.01
CA GLU A 14 31.51 -6.49 -27.35
C GLU A 14 30.11 -7.03 -27.60
N CYS A 15 29.12 -6.50 -26.87
CA CYS A 15 27.74 -6.97 -26.94
C CYS A 15 26.80 -5.81 -27.28
N MET A 16 26.10 -5.94 -28.40
CA MET A 16 24.92 -5.15 -28.74
C MET A 16 23.70 -6.07 -28.64
N THR A 17 22.95 -5.92 -27.56
CA THR A 17 21.74 -6.70 -27.27
C THR A 17 20.69 -5.78 -26.68
N LYS A 18 19.42 -6.19 -26.74
CA LYS A 18 18.33 -5.54 -26.01
C LYS A 18 18.08 -6.17 -24.65
N THR A 19 18.65 -7.34 -24.37
CA THR A 19 18.38 -8.09 -23.14
C THR A 19 19.63 -8.79 -22.64
N ILE A 20 19.85 -8.68 -21.32
CA ILE A 20 20.85 -9.44 -20.58
C ILE A 20 20.12 -10.09 -19.40
N ALA A 21 20.21 -11.41 -19.31
CA ALA A 21 19.63 -12.18 -18.22
C ALA A 21 20.62 -13.27 -17.82
N PHE A 22 21.33 -13.09 -16.71
CA PHE A 22 22.30 -14.05 -16.20
C PHE A 22 21.84 -14.66 -14.88
N GLY A 23 21.94 -15.98 -14.80
CA GLY A 23 21.60 -16.76 -13.62
C GLY A 23 22.76 -17.63 -13.15
N GLY A 24 22.90 -17.79 -11.84
CA GLY A 24 23.94 -18.60 -11.22
C GLY A 24 25.35 -18.14 -11.59
N CYS A 25 26.26 -19.08 -11.85
CA CYS A 25 27.66 -18.76 -12.19
C CYS A 25 27.82 -17.96 -13.50
N ILE A 26 26.78 -17.85 -14.34
CA ILE A 26 26.84 -17.10 -15.61
C ILE A 26 26.96 -15.59 -15.34
N VAL A 27 26.53 -15.11 -14.18
CA VAL A 27 26.69 -13.71 -13.76
C VAL A 27 28.13 -13.22 -13.93
N ASN A 28 29.13 -14.10 -13.76
CA ASN A 28 30.54 -13.73 -13.89
C ASN A 28 30.98 -13.35 -15.30
N LEU A 29 30.20 -13.70 -16.34
CA LEU A 29 30.41 -13.20 -17.70
C LEU A 29 30.30 -11.68 -17.77
N LEU A 30 29.63 -11.04 -16.81
CA LEU A 30 29.50 -9.59 -16.75
C LEU A 30 30.88 -8.89 -16.73
N SER A 31 31.89 -9.48 -16.10
CA SER A 31 33.27 -8.95 -16.11
C SER A 31 33.96 -9.01 -17.48
N LYS A 32 33.42 -9.83 -18.40
CA LYS A 32 34.00 -10.08 -19.73
C LYS A 32 33.22 -9.38 -20.83
N ILE A 33 32.02 -8.89 -20.56
CA ILE A 33 31.17 -8.28 -21.56
C ILE A 33 31.35 -6.76 -21.50
N LYS A 34 31.55 -6.16 -22.67
CA LYS A 34 31.58 -4.72 -22.88
C LYS A 34 30.30 -4.31 -23.59
N ILE A 35 29.40 -3.68 -22.85
CA ILE A 35 28.17 -3.09 -23.40
C ILE A 35 28.51 -1.65 -23.75
N GLY A 36 28.16 -1.22 -24.96
CA GLY A 36 28.34 0.18 -25.36
C GLY A 36 27.52 1.11 -24.45
N GLU A 37 28.07 2.25 -24.05
CA GLU A 37 27.38 3.19 -23.14
C GLU A 37 26.05 3.73 -23.71
N ASN A 38 25.91 3.71 -25.04
CA ASN A 38 24.69 4.12 -25.75
C ASN A 38 23.75 2.96 -26.09
N ASN A 39 24.06 1.73 -25.68
CA ASN A 39 23.22 0.57 -25.98
C ASN A 39 21.94 0.61 -25.13
N GLU A 40 20.79 0.72 -25.79
CA GLU A 40 19.48 0.67 -25.13
C GLU A 40 19.12 -0.77 -24.77
N LEU A 41 19.09 -1.07 -23.47
CA LEU A 41 18.68 -2.37 -22.94
C LEU A 41 17.23 -2.30 -22.48
N ASN A 42 16.37 -3.17 -23.01
CA ASN A 42 15.02 -3.35 -22.49
C ASN A 42 15.04 -3.99 -21.09
N LEU A 43 15.97 -4.91 -20.85
CA LEU A 43 16.02 -5.70 -19.62
C LEU A 43 17.47 -6.08 -19.27
N PHE A 44 17.86 -5.80 -18.03
CA PHE A 44 19.09 -6.25 -17.40
C PHE A 44 18.74 -6.99 -16.11
N THR A 45 18.93 -8.31 -16.09
CA THR A 45 18.59 -9.18 -14.96
C THR A 45 19.77 -10.02 -14.53
N LEU A 46 20.08 -9.99 -13.24
CA LEU A 46 21.09 -10.86 -12.62
C LEU A 46 20.47 -11.62 -11.46
N LYS A 47 20.74 -12.93 -11.38
CA LYS A 47 20.23 -13.79 -10.32
C LYS A 47 21.34 -14.70 -9.80
N ALA A 48 21.70 -14.55 -8.53
CA ALA A 48 22.68 -15.40 -7.88
C ALA A 48 22.17 -15.84 -6.51
N HIS A 49 21.98 -17.15 -6.32
CA HIS A 49 21.43 -17.75 -5.11
C HIS A 49 22.48 -18.08 -4.06
N THR A 50 23.73 -18.30 -4.47
CA THR A 50 24.80 -18.68 -3.53
C THR A 50 26.03 -17.81 -3.74
N LYS A 51 26.76 -17.52 -2.66
CA LYS A 51 27.97 -16.68 -2.67
C LYS A 51 28.99 -17.13 -3.72
N ASN A 52 29.15 -18.45 -3.89
CA ASN A 52 30.10 -19.05 -4.84
C ASN A 52 29.73 -18.85 -6.32
N GLN A 53 28.55 -18.29 -6.61
CA GLN A 53 28.14 -17.95 -7.97
C GLN A 53 28.66 -16.58 -8.43
N ILE A 54 29.20 -15.76 -7.52
CA ILE A 54 29.84 -14.49 -7.85
C ILE A 54 31.32 -14.58 -7.47
N GLU A 55 32.19 -14.28 -8.41
CA GLU A 55 33.63 -14.32 -8.18
C GLU A 55 34.07 -13.23 -7.23
N PHE A 56 34.94 -13.59 -6.29
CA PHE A 56 35.52 -12.63 -5.34
C PHE A 56 36.23 -11.46 -6.04
N SER A 57 36.79 -11.69 -7.23
CA SER A 57 37.46 -10.66 -8.02
C SER A 57 36.55 -9.51 -8.44
N PHE A 58 35.22 -9.69 -8.52
CA PHE A 58 34.30 -8.56 -8.73
C PHE A 58 34.44 -7.51 -7.64
N PHE A 59 34.76 -7.94 -6.42
CA PHE A 59 34.84 -7.09 -5.25
C PHE A 59 36.22 -6.46 -5.07
N GLU A 60 37.29 -7.11 -5.54
CA GLU A 60 38.66 -6.60 -5.52
C GLU A 60 38.94 -5.57 -6.62
N ASP A 61 38.32 -5.74 -7.80
CA ASP A 61 38.51 -4.82 -8.93
C ASP A 61 37.76 -3.50 -8.70
N LYS A 62 38.46 -2.36 -8.80
CA LYS A 62 37.84 -1.03 -8.69
C LYS A 62 37.06 -0.61 -9.94
N GLN A 63 37.18 -1.37 -11.03
CA GLN A 63 36.54 -1.03 -12.28
C GLN A 63 35.02 -1.25 -12.21
N SER A 64 34.27 -0.22 -12.57
CA SER A 64 32.82 -0.33 -12.77
C SER A 64 32.50 -0.90 -14.15
N ILE A 65 31.37 -1.59 -14.24
CA ILE A 65 30.90 -2.29 -15.43
C ILE A 65 29.78 -1.48 -16.05
N SER A 66 30.01 -0.95 -17.25
CA SER A 66 28.95 -0.29 -18.01
C SER A 66 27.92 -1.31 -18.47
N ILE A 67 26.66 -1.04 -18.15
CA ILE A 67 25.51 -1.82 -18.60
C ILE A 67 24.69 -1.10 -19.68
N GLY A 68 25.25 -0.06 -20.32
CA GLY A 68 24.53 0.77 -21.29
C GLY A 68 23.40 1.58 -20.64
N LYS A 69 22.24 1.63 -21.30
CA LYS A 69 21.04 2.36 -20.86
C LYS A 69 19.87 1.40 -20.62
N PRO A 70 19.82 0.71 -19.47
CA PRO A 70 18.75 -0.22 -19.15
C PRO A 70 17.44 0.50 -18.79
N LYS A 71 16.36 0.06 -19.40
CA LYS A 71 14.99 0.39 -19.02
C LYS A 71 14.58 -0.34 -17.75
N LYS A 72 14.95 -1.61 -17.60
CA LYS A 72 14.60 -2.43 -16.43
C LYS A 72 15.84 -3.09 -15.85
N ILE A 73 16.05 -2.94 -14.55
CA ILE A 73 17.14 -3.55 -13.80
C ILE A 73 16.52 -4.43 -12.71
N MET A 74 16.88 -5.72 -12.68
CA MET A 74 16.38 -6.66 -11.69
C MET A 74 17.53 -7.48 -11.11
N LEU A 75 17.79 -7.33 -9.81
CA LEU A 75 18.88 -8.01 -9.11
C LEU A 75 18.32 -8.90 -8.00
N PHE A 76 18.68 -10.18 -8.04
CA PHE A 76 18.18 -11.18 -7.10
C PHE A 76 19.31 -11.91 -6.36
N GLY A 77 19.12 -12.08 -5.06
CA GLY A 77 20.06 -12.73 -4.15
C GLY A 77 21.40 -12.00 -4.10
N TYR A 78 22.50 -12.75 -4.14
CA TYR A 78 23.87 -12.20 -4.14
C TYR A 78 24.14 -11.24 -5.31
N ALA A 79 23.32 -11.25 -6.38
CA ALA A 79 23.50 -10.30 -7.48
C ALA A 79 23.18 -8.85 -7.08
N VAL A 80 22.40 -8.65 -6.01
CA VAL A 80 22.19 -7.32 -5.42
C VAL A 80 23.52 -6.69 -5.01
N ASP A 81 24.47 -7.50 -4.52
CA ASP A 81 25.78 -7.03 -4.08
C ASP A 81 26.69 -6.52 -5.21
N LEU A 82 26.29 -6.72 -6.47
CA LEU A 82 26.98 -6.14 -7.62
C LEU A 82 26.52 -4.72 -7.94
N LEU A 83 25.46 -4.21 -7.30
CA LEU A 83 24.89 -2.90 -7.62
C LEU A 83 25.94 -1.77 -7.61
N PRO A 84 26.87 -1.64 -6.63
CA PRO A 84 27.93 -0.63 -6.67
C PRO A 84 28.88 -0.72 -7.88
N LYS A 85 28.97 -1.91 -8.51
CA LYS A 85 29.82 -2.15 -9.67
C LYS A 85 29.12 -1.80 -10.98
N LEU A 86 27.80 -1.68 -10.99
CA LEU A 86 27.05 -1.34 -12.20
C LEU A 86 27.17 0.16 -12.46
N LYS A 87 27.80 0.54 -13.57
CA LYS A 87 27.85 1.94 -14.02
C LYS A 87 26.54 2.26 -14.74
N ILE A 88 25.61 2.84 -14.00
CA ILE A 88 24.35 3.42 -14.48
C ILE A 88 24.57 4.94 -14.59
N GLY A 89 24.22 5.53 -15.74
CA GLY A 89 24.32 6.99 -15.91
C GLY A 89 23.30 7.72 -15.03
N GLU A 90 23.66 8.88 -14.47
CA GLU A 90 22.76 9.70 -13.66
C GLU A 90 21.50 10.13 -14.45
N GLU A 91 21.68 10.40 -15.75
CA GLU A 91 20.61 10.75 -16.68
C GLU A 91 19.92 9.54 -17.31
N ASN A 92 20.24 8.30 -16.89
CA ASN A 92 19.56 7.12 -17.40
C ASN A 92 18.11 7.08 -16.89
N GLU A 93 17.16 7.01 -17.80
CA GLU A 93 15.75 6.81 -17.47
C GLU A 93 15.46 5.32 -17.30
N THR A 94 15.44 4.88 -16.05
CA THR A 94 15.13 3.50 -15.67
C THR A 94 13.63 3.40 -15.38
N GLU A 95 12.89 2.64 -16.17
CA GLU A 95 11.46 2.38 -15.94
C GLU A 95 11.23 1.59 -14.63
N VAL A 96 12.06 0.56 -14.36
CA VAL A 96 11.93 -0.32 -13.19
C VAL A 96 13.30 -0.66 -12.59
N LEU A 97 13.46 -0.48 -11.28
CA LEU A 97 14.54 -1.04 -10.47
C LEU A 97 13.95 -2.00 -9.43
N LEU A 98 14.28 -3.29 -9.55
CA LEU A 98 13.90 -4.32 -8.58
C LEU A 98 15.15 -4.88 -7.89
N LEU A 99 15.17 -4.82 -6.55
CA LEU A 99 16.21 -5.40 -5.71
C LEU A 99 15.60 -6.38 -4.71
N ASP A 100 16.02 -7.64 -4.74
CA ASP A 100 15.51 -8.69 -3.85
C ASP A 100 16.67 -9.49 -3.25
N ALA A 101 16.83 -9.37 -1.93
CA ALA A 101 17.82 -10.11 -1.16
C ALA A 101 17.18 -10.70 0.09
N THR A 102 17.13 -12.02 0.20
CA THR A 102 16.50 -12.74 1.32
C THR A 102 17.43 -12.95 2.50
N GLU A 103 18.74 -12.77 2.31
CA GLU A 103 19.78 -13.04 3.33
C GLU A 103 20.72 -11.84 3.49
N ARG A 104 21.28 -11.67 4.69
CA ARG A 104 22.19 -10.56 5.03
C ARG A 104 23.43 -10.56 4.14
N GLU A 105 23.99 -11.73 3.89
CA GLU A 105 25.22 -11.96 3.14
C GLU A 105 25.11 -11.54 1.67
N GLN A 106 23.89 -11.34 1.17
CA GLN A 106 23.60 -10.95 -0.21
C GLN A 106 23.69 -9.43 -0.44
N VAL A 107 23.77 -8.65 0.65
CA VAL A 107 23.90 -7.18 0.64
C VAL A 107 25.12 -6.69 1.43
N GLU A 108 25.92 -7.64 1.96
CA GLU A 108 27.00 -7.34 2.89
C GLU A 108 28.10 -6.50 2.23
N TYR A 109 28.46 -6.81 0.99
CA TYR A 109 29.45 -6.03 0.26
C TYR A 109 28.96 -4.61 0.01
N THR A 110 27.71 -4.45 -0.42
CA THR A 110 27.13 -3.14 -0.74
C THR A 110 27.01 -2.25 0.49
N LEU A 111 26.60 -2.83 1.62
CA LEU A 111 26.53 -2.13 2.90
C LEU A 111 27.93 -1.74 3.41
N GLY A 112 28.94 -2.58 3.20
CA GLY A 112 30.34 -2.30 3.55
C GLY A 112 31.05 -1.34 2.60
N PHE A 113 30.71 -1.36 1.30
CA PHE A 113 31.29 -0.51 0.27
C PHE A 113 31.14 0.97 0.63
N THR A 114 30.01 1.33 1.23
CA THR A 114 29.68 2.70 1.64
C THR A 114 30.16 3.00 3.07
N HIS A 115 31.41 2.65 3.39
CA HIS A 115 32.02 2.85 4.72
C HIS A 115 31.91 4.31 5.19
N ASP A 116 32.03 5.26 4.26
CA ASP A 116 31.58 6.64 4.47
C ASP A 116 30.15 6.78 3.98
N LYS A 117 29.22 7.23 4.85
CA LYS A 117 27.81 7.54 4.51
C LYS A 117 27.63 8.51 3.32
N LYS A 118 28.72 9.11 2.82
CA LYS A 118 28.75 10.04 1.69
C LYS A 118 28.77 9.35 0.34
N GLU A 119 29.30 8.13 0.24
CA GLU A 119 29.31 7.41 -1.03
C GLU A 119 27.93 6.78 -1.27
N LYS A 120 27.20 7.34 -2.24
CA LYS A 120 25.88 6.86 -2.67
C LYS A 120 25.96 6.18 -4.03
N ILE A 121 25.14 5.16 -4.23
CA ILE A 121 25.07 4.31 -5.41
C ILE A 121 24.14 4.96 -6.45
N CYS A 122 24.66 5.29 -7.64
CA CYS A 122 23.84 5.83 -8.71
C CYS A 122 22.92 4.77 -9.31
N VAL A 123 21.62 5.07 -9.39
CA VAL A 123 20.58 4.20 -9.98
C VAL A 123 19.86 4.85 -11.18
N GLY A 124 20.29 6.05 -11.58
CA GLY A 124 19.63 6.87 -12.60
C GLY A 124 18.31 7.49 -12.10
N LYS A 125 17.46 7.92 -13.04
CA LYS A 125 16.10 8.40 -12.80
C LYS A 125 15.14 7.21 -12.86
N VAL A 126 14.66 6.76 -11.69
CA VAL A 126 13.86 5.53 -11.57
C VAL A 126 12.37 5.87 -11.50
N SER A 127 11.56 5.32 -12.40
CA SER A 127 10.10 5.51 -12.40
C SER A 127 9.39 4.58 -11.42
N HIS A 128 9.80 3.31 -11.30
CA HIS A 128 9.24 2.34 -10.35
C HIS A 128 10.38 1.67 -9.58
N MET A 129 10.34 1.70 -8.26
CA MET A 129 11.33 1.10 -7.39
C MET A 129 10.68 0.07 -6.48
N GLU A 130 11.13 -1.18 -6.57
CA GLU A 130 10.63 -2.30 -5.79
C GLU A 130 11.79 -2.95 -5.03
N ILE A 131 11.74 -2.93 -3.71
CA ILE A 131 12.83 -3.42 -2.88
C ILE A 131 12.29 -4.36 -1.80
N TYR A 132 12.87 -5.57 -1.77
CA TYR A 132 12.42 -6.67 -0.93
C TYR A 132 13.46 -7.07 0.11
N SER A 133 13.00 -7.39 1.31
CA SER A 133 13.80 -8.01 2.36
C SER A 133 15.11 -7.25 2.68
N TRP A 134 16.26 -7.92 2.79
CA TRP A 134 17.54 -7.29 3.15
C TRP A 134 17.98 -6.19 2.17
N ALA A 135 17.49 -6.18 0.93
CA ALA A 135 17.79 -5.12 -0.01
C ALA A 135 17.22 -3.76 0.44
N ALA A 136 16.21 -3.73 1.31
CA ALA A 136 15.64 -2.49 1.86
C ALA A 136 16.71 -1.67 2.62
N ASN A 137 17.65 -2.34 3.29
CA ASN A 137 18.78 -1.66 3.95
C ASN A 137 19.69 -0.87 2.98
N LEU A 138 19.55 -1.05 1.67
CA LEU A 138 20.29 -0.29 0.66
C LEU A 138 19.64 1.06 0.34
N VAL A 139 18.38 1.30 0.68
CA VAL A 139 17.66 2.55 0.35
C VAL A 139 18.44 3.80 0.79
N PRO A 140 18.96 3.90 2.03
CA PRO A 140 19.73 5.08 2.44
C PRO A 140 21.05 5.27 1.66
N ARG A 141 21.51 4.22 0.97
CA ARG A 141 22.74 4.20 0.18
C ARG A 141 22.51 4.53 -1.28
N LEU A 142 21.27 4.62 -1.75
CA LEU A 142 20.98 4.97 -3.14
C LEU A 142 21.11 6.48 -3.34
N LYS A 143 21.73 6.88 -4.46
CA LYS A 143 21.81 8.27 -4.92
C LYS A 143 20.51 8.59 -5.66
N ILE A 144 19.52 9.03 -4.90
CA ILE A 144 18.23 9.51 -5.41
C ILE A 144 18.19 11.03 -5.26
N SER A 145 17.80 11.74 -6.33
CA SER A 145 17.60 13.18 -6.29
C SER A 145 16.27 13.50 -5.59
N GLU A 146 16.23 14.55 -4.78
CA GLU A 146 14.99 15.04 -4.15
C GLU A 146 13.95 15.51 -5.18
N GLU A 147 14.42 15.96 -6.35
CA GLU A 147 13.56 16.42 -7.47
C GLU A 147 13.15 15.27 -8.42
N MET A 148 13.55 14.03 -8.12
CA MET A 148 13.23 12.90 -8.98
C MET A 148 11.75 12.54 -8.84
N MET A 149 10.99 12.75 -9.92
CA MET A 149 9.62 12.24 -10.01
C MET A 149 9.63 10.72 -10.17
N MET A 150 8.96 10.03 -9.25
CA MET A 150 8.81 8.57 -9.24
C MET A 150 7.32 8.23 -9.28
N LYS A 151 6.91 7.19 -10.00
CA LYS A 151 5.51 6.75 -10.01
C LYS A 151 5.18 5.88 -8.81
N ARG A 152 6.04 4.92 -8.47
CA ARG A 152 5.82 3.98 -7.36
C ARG A 152 7.10 3.68 -6.61
N PHE A 153 7.03 3.75 -5.28
CA PHE A 153 8.05 3.30 -4.35
C PHE A 153 7.48 2.19 -3.46
N ILE A 154 7.98 0.96 -3.59
CA ILE A 154 7.48 -0.22 -2.90
C ILE A 154 8.57 -0.84 -2.04
N LEU A 155 8.30 -1.00 -0.74
CA LEU A 155 9.14 -1.75 0.19
C LEU A 155 8.33 -2.89 0.83
N ILE A 156 8.82 -4.12 0.69
CA ILE A 156 8.20 -5.30 1.33
C ILE A 156 9.22 -5.99 2.21
N VAL A 157 8.96 -6.02 3.52
CA VAL A 157 9.91 -6.51 4.50
C VAL A 157 9.25 -7.37 5.56
N GLU A 158 9.68 -8.63 5.63
CA GLU A 158 9.14 -9.62 6.59
C GLU A 158 9.77 -9.58 7.99
N ARG A 159 10.95 -8.95 8.18
CA ARG A 159 11.65 -8.96 9.47
C ARG A 159 12.28 -7.61 9.81
N LYS A 160 12.25 -7.20 11.08
CA LYS A 160 12.77 -5.89 11.52
C LYS A 160 14.24 -5.65 11.13
N GLU A 161 15.09 -6.68 11.13
CA GLU A 161 16.51 -6.57 10.79
C GLU A 161 16.76 -6.15 9.33
N HIS A 162 15.81 -6.40 8.43
CA HIS A 162 15.90 -6.05 7.00
C HIS A 162 15.78 -4.54 6.74
N ILE A 163 15.33 -3.74 7.73
CA ILE A 163 15.31 -2.27 7.67
C ILE A 163 16.16 -1.60 8.74
N LYS A 164 17.01 -2.36 9.44
CA LYS A 164 17.86 -1.85 10.53
C LYS A 164 18.61 -0.57 10.15
N TYR A 165 19.14 -0.50 8.93
CA TYR A 165 19.90 0.66 8.47
C TYR A 165 19.00 1.86 8.18
N ILE A 166 17.80 1.65 7.60
CA ILE A 166 16.82 2.73 7.44
C ILE A 166 16.42 3.30 8.80
N LEU A 167 16.09 2.44 9.77
CA LEU A 167 15.68 2.87 11.12
C LEU A 167 16.78 3.61 11.90
N SER A 168 18.05 3.38 11.54
CA SER A 168 19.20 4.06 12.11
C SER A 168 19.46 5.47 11.55
N GLU A 169 18.78 5.84 10.47
CA GLU A 169 18.83 7.19 9.94
C GLU A 169 17.92 8.13 10.76
N GLU A 170 18.19 9.43 10.65
CA GLU A 170 17.37 10.46 11.29
C GLU A 170 15.96 10.50 10.69
N ILE A 171 14.97 10.95 11.45
CA ILE A 171 13.58 11.14 10.98
C ILE A 171 13.60 12.04 9.73
N GLY A 172 12.89 11.63 8.68
CA GLY A 172 12.77 12.40 7.43
C GLY A 172 14.08 12.63 6.67
N SER A 173 15.12 11.82 6.88
CA SER A 173 16.44 12.01 6.24
C SER A 173 16.69 11.10 5.03
N VAL A 174 15.92 10.03 4.86
CA VAL A 174 16.09 9.06 3.77
C VAL A 174 15.40 9.56 2.50
N VAL A 175 16.18 10.11 1.57
CA VAL A 175 15.68 10.63 0.29
C VAL A 175 15.18 9.52 -0.63
N ILE A 176 13.92 9.60 -1.06
CA ILE A 176 13.30 8.70 -2.04
C ILE A 176 12.79 9.42 -3.31
N GLY A 177 13.01 10.73 -3.41
CA GLY A 177 12.47 11.58 -4.48
C GLY A 177 11.05 12.05 -4.18
N ARG A 178 10.23 12.23 -5.23
CA ARG A 178 8.83 12.66 -5.19
C ARG A 178 7.93 11.56 -5.78
N PRO A 179 7.64 10.49 -5.01
CA PRO A 179 6.81 9.37 -5.49
C PRO A 179 5.34 9.79 -5.61
N GLU A 180 4.65 9.41 -6.69
CA GLU A 180 3.18 9.53 -6.79
C GLU A 180 2.49 8.56 -5.83
N ASN A 181 3.07 7.36 -5.64
CA ASN A 181 2.54 6.31 -4.76
C ASN A 181 3.64 5.69 -3.89
N ILE A 182 3.34 5.46 -2.61
CA ILE A 182 4.18 4.72 -1.66
C ILE A 182 3.43 3.48 -1.17
N GLU A 183 4.07 2.31 -1.20
CA GLU A 183 3.52 1.04 -0.72
C GLU A 183 4.53 0.39 0.25
N LEU A 184 4.16 0.26 1.52
CA LEU A 184 5.00 -0.32 2.57
C LEU A 184 4.30 -1.52 3.22
N HIS A 185 4.95 -2.67 3.21
CA HIS A 185 4.40 -3.92 3.73
C HIS A 185 5.30 -4.56 4.80
N GLY A 186 4.67 -5.11 5.83
CA GLY A 186 5.32 -5.72 6.98
C GLY A 186 6.11 -4.70 7.78
N HIS A 187 7.31 -5.07 8.25
CA HIS A 187 8.15 -4.14 9.01
C HIS A 187 8.57 -2.90 8.22
N ALA A 188 8.46 -2.89 6.88
CA ALA A 188 8.75 -1.70 6.08
C ALA A 188 7.88 -0.50 6.46
N VAL A 189 6.70 -0.73 7.05
CA VAL A 189 5.82 0.33 7.56
C VAL A 189 6.57 1.23 8.57
N ASN A 190 7.36 0.66 9.48
CA ASN A 190 8.21 1.42 10.41
C ASN A 190 9.24 2.34 9.71
N ALA A 191 9.61 2.06 8.47
CA ALA A 191 10.55 2.88 7.71
C ALA A 191 9.95 4.23 7.31
N PHE A 192 8.61 4.37 7.28
CA PHE A 192 7.93 5.57 6.79
C PHE A 192 8.44 6.85 7.48
N THR A 193 8.61 6.84 8.80
CA THR A 193 9.12 8.01 9.57
C THR A 193 10.51 8.48 9.14
N ARG A 194 11.29 7.61 8.50
CA ARG A 194 12.65 7.92 8.07
C ARG A 194 12.69 8.46 6.65
N LEU A 195 11.63 8.24 5.87
CA LEU A 195 11.53 8.70 4.49
C LEU A 195 11.35 10.22 4.46
N LYS A 196 12.16 10.89 3.63
CA LYS A 196 12.02 12.32 3.36
C LYS A 196 10.92 12.52 2.32
N ILE A 197 9.81 13.10 2.75
CA ILE A 197 8.70 13.51 1.89
C ILE A 197 8.71 15.04 1.81
N SER A 198 8.78 15.59 0.60
CA SER A 198 8.87 17.04 0.41
C SER A 198 7.60 17.76 0.86
N GLU A 199 7.75 18.95 1.45
CA GLU A 199 6.64 19.77 1.94
C GLU A 199 5.78 20.40 0.84
N ASP A 200 6.23 20.35 -0.41
CA ASP A 200 5.50 20.88 -1.58
C ASP A 200 4.95 19.75 -2.47
N HIS A 201 5.18 18.48 -2.10
CA HIS A 201 4.77 17.33 -2.89
C HIS A 201 3.49 16.70 -2.33
N VAL A 202 2.51 16.50 -3.21
CA VAL A 202 1.27 15.78 -2.92
C VAL A 202 1.30 14.44 -3.65
N MET A 203 1.15 13.37 -2.90
CA MET A 203 1.05 12.00 -3.41
C MET A 203 -0.39 11.68 -3.80
N GLU A 204 -0.56 10.79 -4.78
CA GLU A 204 -1.87 10.23 -5.10
C GLU A 204 -2.29 9.25 -3.99
N ARG A 205 -1.37 8.38 -3.54
CA ARG A 205 -1.71 7.32 -2.60
C ARG A 205 -0.57 6.88 -1.69
N ILE A 206 -0.91 6.57 -0.44
CA ILE A 206 -0.07 5.81 0.51
C ILE A 206 -0.80 4.51 0.85
N VAL A 207 -0.10 3.38 0.75
CA VAL A 207 -0.58 2.06 1.17
C VAL A 207 0.34 1.51 2.27
N LEU A 208 -0.21 1.20 3.44
CA LEU A 208 0.52 0.59 4.55
C LEU A 208 -0.19 -0.71 4.98
N SER A 209 0.57 -1.79 5.12
CA SER A 209 0.04 -3.08 5.59
C SER A 209 0.97 -3.69 6.62
N ALA A 210 0.46 -3.95 7.82
CA ALA A 210 1.23 -4.56 8.91
C ALA A 210 0.41 -5.65 9.59
N HIS A 211 0.90 -6.88 9.60
CA HIS A 211 0.24 -8.05 10.17
C HIS A 211 0.49 -8.21 11.68
N GLU A 212 1.46 -7.50 12.26
CA GLU A 212 1.76 -7.52 13.69
C GLU A 212 2.10 -6.13 14.27
N GLU A 213 1.99 -5.97 15.59
CA GLU A 213 2.23 -4.68 16.27
C GLU A 213 3.67 -4.18 16.14
N THR A 214 4.63 -5.10 16.13
CA THR A 214 6.06 -4.83 15.96
C THR A 214 6.40 -4.22 14.61
N GLU A 215 5.52 -4.33 13.62
CA GLU A 215 5.68 -3.72 12.29
C GLU A 215 5.25 -2.24 12.25
N VAL A 216 4.57 -1.75 13.29
CA VAL A 216 4.16 -0.34 13.45
C VAL A 216 4.74 0.31 14.70
N SER A 217 5.55 -0.39 15.48
CA SER A 217 6.06 0.09 16.78
C SER A 217 6.77 1.45 16.71
N GLU A 218 7.47 1.74 15.61
CA GLU A 218 8.16 3.03 15.42
C GLU A 218 7.15 4.15 15.08
N LEU A 219 6.01 3.81 14.48
CA LEU A 219 4.95 4.75 14.11
C LEU A 219 4.02 5.13 15.28
N LEU A 220 4.01 4.34 16.35
CA LEU A 220 3.19 4.59 17.53
C LEU A 220 3.83 5.56 18.53
N SER A 221 5.03 6.08 18.22
CA SER A 221 5.67 7.18 18.96
C SER A 221 5.16 8.54 18.47
N PRO A 222 5.04 9.57 19.33
CA PRO A 222 4.28 10.77 18.99
C PRO A 222 4.92 11.61 17.89
N TRP A 223 4.04 12.11 17.00
CA TRP A 223 4.21 13.16 15.99
C TRP A 223 4.97 12.74 14.74
N ILE A 224 4.22 12.20 13.78
CA ILE A 224 4.73 11.94 12.43
C ILE A 224 4.04 12.92 11.49
N THR A 225 4.84 13.80 10.90
CA THR A 225 4.40 14.71 9.84
C THR A 225 4.45 13.99 8.49
N GLY A 226 3.59 14.42 7.55
CA GLY A 226 3.68 14.02 6.13
C GLY A 226 2.62 13.04 5.62
N PHE A 227 1.84 12.37 6.49
CA PHE A 227 0.75 11.50 6.02
C PHE A 227 -0.42 12.28 5.38
N GLY A 228 -0.70 13.50 5.84
CA GLY A 228 -1.73 14.37 5.27
C GLY A 228 -1.44 14.85 3.84
N ARG A 229 -0.30 14.46 3.25
CA ARG A 229 0.12 14.86 1.90
C ARG A 229 -0.21 13.83 0.81
N ALA A 230 -1.15 12.93 1.08
CA ALA A 230 -1.65 11.97 0.10
C ALA A 230 -3.16 12.15 -0.08
N LYS A 231 -3.65 12.07 -1.31
CA LYS A 231 -5.10 12.14 -1.59
C LYS A 231 -5.83 10.92 -1.05
N ALA A 232 -5.24 9.73 -1.18
CA ALA A 232 -5.77 8.48 -0.69
C ALA A 232 -4.83 7.80 0.32
N LEU A 233 -5.41 7.23 1.37
CA LEU A 233 -4.71 6.45 2.39
C LEU A 233 -5.36 5.07 2.51
N GLU A 234 -4.59 4.01 2.20
CA GLU A 234 -5.02 2.62 2.33
C GLU A 234 -4.25 1.95 3.48
N LEU A 235 -4.95 1.52 4.53
CA LEU A 235 -4.34 0.92 5.72
C LEU A 235 -4.92 -0.45 6.00
N ALA A 236 -4.02 -1.44 6.15
CA ALA A 236 -4.40 -2.81 6.47
C ALA A 236 -3.85 -3.27 7.83
N ASP A 237 -4.71 -3.96 8.58
CA ASP A 237 -4.43 -4.63 9.84
C ASP A 237 -3.85 -3.65 10.90
N TYR A 238 -2.65 -3.91 11.43
CA TYR A 238 -2.03 -3.06 12.46
C TYR A 238 -1.65 -1.67 11.94
N ALA A 239 -1.53 -1.49 10.62
CA ALA A 239 -1.20 -0.19 10.02
C ALA A 239 -2.30 0.86 10.23
N ILE A 240 -3.53 0.46 10.56
CA ILE A 240 -4.60 1.39 10.93
C ILE A 240 -4.23 2.24 12.15
N GLY A 241 -3.36 1.72 13.03
CA GLY A 241 -2.85 2.46 14.17
C GLY A 241 -2.23 3.82 13.82
N VAL A 242 -1.73 3.93 12.59
CA VAL A 242 -1.15 5.16 12.04
C VAL A 242 -2.15 6.31 12.03
N LEU A 243 -3.44 6.08 11.76
CA LEU A 243 -4.46 7.13 11.76
C LEU A 243 -4.46 7.91 13.07
N PHE A 244 -4.27 7.20 14.17
CA PHE A 244 -4.32 7.78 15.50
C PHE A 244 -2.99 8.43 15.94
N CYS A 245 -1.99 8.42 15.07
CA CYS A 245 -0.72 9.10 15.24
C CYS A 245 -0.54 10.23 14.22
N MET A 246 -1.44 10.35 13.25
CA MET A 246 -1.44 11.45 12.28
C MET A 246 -1.90 12.74 12.95
N GLU A 247 -1.04 13.75 12.93
CA GLU A 247 -1.44 15.11 13.23
C GLU A 247 -2.05 15.71 11.98
N GLN A 248 -3.35 16.06 12.05
CA GLN A 248 -4.01 16.70 10.92
C GLN A 248 -3.65 18.17 10.84
N SER A 249 -3.28 18.60 9.63
CA SER A 249 -2.98 20.00 9.34
C SER A 249 -4.03 20.63 8.43
N GLU A 250 -4.12 21.97 8.44
CA GLU A 250 -4.93 22.71 7.47
C GLU A 250 -4.50 22.45 6.02
N ASP A 251 -3.28 21.99 5.80
CA ASP A 251 -2.73 21.65 4.49
C ASP A 251 -2.98 20.20 4.09
N ASP A 252 -3.64 19.39 4.94
CA ASP A 252 -3.95 18.00 4.60
C ASP A 252 -4.87 17.92 3.38
N VAL A 253 -4.52 17.05 2.43
CA VAL A 253 -5.23 16.85 1.16
C VAL A 253 -5.91 15.48 1.06
N THR A 254 -5.90 14.70 2.15
CA THR A 254 -6.50 13.36 2.17
C THR A 254 -8.02 13.43 2.07
N GLU A 255 -8.53 12.93 0.95
CA GLU A 255 -9.96 12.89 0.62
C GLU A 255 -10.54 11.47 0.67
N ALA A 256 -9.71 10.43 0.56
CA ALA A 256 -10.12 9.04 0.55
C ALA A 256 -9.38 8.20 1.60
N LEU A 257 -10.14 7.36 2.30
CA LEU A 257 -9.65 6.47 3.35
C LEU A 257 -10.17 5.05 3.11
N ASP A 258 -9.27 4.09 2.92
CA ASP A 258 -9.59 2.67 2.78
C ASP A 258 -8.95 1.89 3.92
N LEU A 259 -9.77 1.22 4.72
CA LEU A 259 -9.34 0.47 5.90
C LEU A 259 -9.73 -0.99 5.80
N ARG A 260 -8.77 -1.89 6.01
CA ARG A 260 -8.99 -3.34 6.05
C ARG A 260 -8.45 -3.93 7.33
N VAL A 261 -9.26 -4.74 8.01
CA VAL A 261 -8.79 -5.54 9.16
C VAL A 261 -9.25 -6.97 8.98
N ASN A 262 -8.30 -7.86 8.69
CA ASN A 262 -8.62 -9.27 8.40
C ASN A 262 -8.97 -10.06 9.66
N ASN A 263 -8.38 -9.72 10.80
CA ASN A 263 -8.55 -10.45 12.06
C ASN A 263 -9.00 -9.52 13.19
N GLU A 264 -9.88 -10.00 14.07
CA GLU A 264 -10.22 -9.30 15.31
C GLU A 264 -8.98 -9.26 16.22
N THR A 265 -8.15 -8.24 16.08
CA THR A 265 -6.96 -8.06 16.91
C THR A 265 -7.33 -7.33 18.21
N GLN A 266 -6.67 -7.68 19.31
CA GLN A 266 -6.75 -6.91 20.57
C GLN A 266 -6.43 -5.42 20.35
N THR A 267 -5.67 -5.13 19.30
CA THR A 267 -5.22 -3.80 18.88
C THR A 267 -6.37 -2.91 18.43
N MET A 268 -7.45 -3.44 17.84
CA MET A 268 -8.63 -2.61 17.58
C MET A 268 -9.24 -2.06 18.87
N LYS A 269 -9.28 -2.87 19.95
CA LYS A 269 -9.83 -2.39 21.23
C LYS A 269 -8.98 -1.26 21.82
N SER A 270 -7.66 -1.40 21.80
CA SER A 270 -6.77 -0.35 22.32
C SER A 270 -6.82 0.94 21.51
N PHE A 271 -7.01 0.85 20.18
CA PHE A 271 -7.20 2.02 19.32
C PHE A 271 -8.56 2.71 19.55
N ILE A 272 -9.64 1.94 19.63
CA ILE A 272 -11.01 2.46 19.84
C ILE A 272 -11.14 3.17 21.19
N GLU A 273 -10.49 2.67 22.23
CA GLU A 273 -10.70 3.16 23.61
C GLU A 273 -10.10 4.54 23.90
N ASN A 274 -9.15 5.04 23.09
CA ASN A 274 -8.28 6.12 23.55
C ASN A 274 -8.07 7.32 22.61
N LYS A 275 -8.60 7.33 21.37
CA LYS A 275 -8.26 8.38 20.41
C LYS A 275 -9.42 8.75 19.46
N THR A 276 -9.65 10.04 19.29
CA THR A 276 -10.54 10.59 18.26
C THR A 276 -9.74 10.90 17.00
N PHE A 277 -10.29 10.57 15.83
CA PHE A 277 -9.72 10.92 14.54
C PHE A 277 -10.72 11.81 13.79
N TYR A 278 -10.32 13.04 13.50
CA TYR A 278 -11.18 13.97 12.76
C TYR A 278 -11.18 13.58 11.29
N THR A 279 -12.34 13.49 10.64
CA THR A 279 -12.42 13.12 9.22
C THR A 279 -12.96 14.25 8.35
N GLU A 280 -12.84 15.50 8.79
CA GLU A 280 -13.55 16.63 8.15
C GLU A 280 -13.25 16.81 6.66
N LYS A 281 -12.05 16.43 6.21
CA LYS A 281 -11.66 16.51 4.79
C LYS A 281 -11.88 15.22 4.01
N ILE A 282 -12.12 14.11 4.71
CA ILE A 282 -12.28 12.80 4.09
C ILE A 282 -13.69 12.71 3.52
N LEU A 283 -13.78 12.66 2.20
CA LEU A 283 -15.02 12.57 1.44
C LEU A 283 -15.42 11.12 1.17
N GLU A 284 -14.45 10.20 1.14
CA GLU A 284 -14.68 8.79 0.85
C GLU A 284 -14.09 7.91 1.95
N ILE A 285 -14.92 7.03 2.50
CA ILE A 285 -14.51 6.05 3.51
C ILE A 285 -14.93 4.67 3.02
N THR A 286 -13.97 3.77 2.92
CA THR A 286 -14.17 2.34 2.64
C THR A 286 -13.68 1.53 3.84
N LEU A 287 -14.55 0.69 4.38
CA LEU A 287 -14.24 -0.19 5.51
C LEU A 287 -14.44 -1.65 5.08
N HIS A 288 -13.44 -2.49 5.31
CA HIS A 288 -13.48 -3.91 5.03
C HIS A 288 -13.36 -4.73 6.33
N GLN A 289 -14.21 -5.75 6.43
CA GLN A 289 -14.15 -6.79 7.45
C GLN A 289 -14.22 -6.19 8.86
N TYR A 290 -13.27 -6.48 9.75
CA TYR A 290 -13.32 -5.98 11.12
C TYR A 290 -13.14 -4.44 11.20
N ALA A 291 -12.66 -3.78 10.14
CA ALA A 291 -12.54 -2.32 10.09
C ALA A 291 -13.89 -1.60 10.21
N LEU A 292 -14.99 -2.29 9.94
CA LEU A 292 -16.36 -1.77 10.15
C LEU A 292 -16.56 -1.29 11.59
N ASN A 293 -15.92 -1.92 12.57
CA ASN A 293 -16.04 -1.55 13.99
C ASN A 293 -15.40 -0.17 14.31
N LEU A 294 -14.68 0.42 13.36
CA LEU A 294 -14.13 1.79 13.46
C LEU A 294 -15.14 2.85 12.99
N LEU A 295 -16.28 2.47 12.42
CA LEU A 295 -17.29 3.41 11.93
C LEU A 295 -17.69 4.48 12.98
N PRO A 296 -17.98 4.12 14.25
CA PRO A 296 -18.44 5.11 15.24
C PRO A 296 -17.38 6.16 15.61
N ILE A 297 -16.09 5.86 15.40
CA ILE A 297 -14.99 6.78 15.72
C ILE A 297 -14.54 7.58 14.50
N LEU A 298 -14.76 7.08 13.28
CA LEU A 298 -14.37 7.75 12.04
C LEU A 298 -15.40 8.80 11.60
N ILE A 299 -16.68 8.59 11.85
CA ILE A 299 -17.73 9.50 11.39
C ILE A 299 -18.18 10.41 12.53
N GLN A 300 -17.26 11.23 13.01
CA GLN A 300 -17.55 12.31 13.96
C GLN A 300 -17.58 13.66 13.24
N GLY A 301 -18.63 14.44 13.50
CA GLY A 301 -18.79 15.80 12.95
C GLY A 301 -19.77 15.90 11.77
N ASN A 302 -20.14 17.13 11.40
CA ASN A 302 -21.20 17.42 10.42
C ASN A 302 -20.67 17.51 8.97
N THR A 303 -19.71 16.67 8.61
CA THR A 303 -19.09 16.70 7.28
C THR A 303 -19.95 15.97 6.26
N VAL A 304 -20.07 16.53 5.05
CA VAL A 304 -20.74 15.86 3.94
C VAL A 304 -19.79 14.85 3.31
N LYS A 305 -20.08 13.56 3.48
CA LYS A 305 -19.36 12.46 2.84
C LYS A 305 -19.93 12.20 1.45
N ARG A 306 -19.05 11.98 0.47
CA ARG A 306 -19.43 11.54 -0.87
C ARG A 306 -19.79 10.07 -0.85
N VAL A 307 -18.91 9.21 -0.33
CA VAL A 307 -19.10 7.76 -0.33
C VAL A 307 -18.77 7.18 1.05
N LEU A 308 -19.67 6.34 1.56
CA LEU A 308 -19.41 5.38 2.63
C LEU A 308 -19.60 3.96 2.08
N SER A 309 -18.52 3.20 1.98
CA SER A 309 -18.51 1.82 1.52
C SER A 309 -18.13 0.89 2.66
N MET A 310 -18.88 -0.19 2.86
CA MET A 310 -18.61 -1.19 3.88
C MET A 310 -18.81 -2.60 3.31
N GLY A 311 -17.81 -3.46 3.50
CA GLY A 311 -17.86 -4.85 3.07
C GLY A 311 -17.50 -5.79 4.21
N ALA A 312 -18.30 -6.83 4.42
CA ALA A 312 -18.00 -7.89 5.38
C ALA A 312 -18.27 -9.25 4.76
N ASP A 313 -17.30 -10.14 4.88
CA ASP A 313 -17.33 -11.50 4.34
C ASP A 313 -17.97 -12.48 5.33
N GLU A 314 -17.96 -12.15 6.63
CA GLU A 314 -18.46 -13.00 7.72
C GLU A 314 -19.36 -12.20 8.69
N GLU A 315 -20.36 -12.86 9.29
CA GLU A 315 -21.26 -12.23 10.27
C GLU A 315 -20.53 -11.70 11.52
N GLU A 316 -19.48 -12.40 11.98
CA GLU A 316 -18.74 -11.99 13.18
C GLU A 316 -18.10 -10.60 13.01
N GLN A 317 -17.72 -10.22 11.78
CA GLN A 317 -17.09 -8.94 11.47
C GLN A 317 -18.01 -7.73 11.73
N VAL A 318 -19.33 -7.91 11.65
CA VAL A 318 -20.34 -6.87 11.91
C VAL A 318 -20.94 -6.92 13.31
N ARG A 319 -20.64 -7.98 14.08
CA ARG A 319 -21.28 -8.25 15.37
C ARG A 319 -21.10 -7.12 16.38
N GLY A 320 -19.94 -6.45 16.39
CA GLY A 320 -19.69 -5.29 17.24
C GLY A 320 -20.67 -4.14 16.98
N LEU A 321 -20.93 -3.83 15.72
CA LEU A 321 -21.89 -2.80 15.32
C LEU A 321 -23.34 -3.22 15.61
N LEU A 322 -23.70 -4.48 15.37
CA LEU A 322 -25.05 -4.99 15.63
C LEU A 322 -25.37 -5.01 17.14
N GLY A 323 -24.37 -5.29 17.97
CA GLY A 323 -24.48 -5.28 19.43
C GLY A 323 -24.53 -3.87 20.06
N ALA A 324 -24.21 -2.82 19.30
CA ALA A 324 -24.26 -1.45 19.81
C ALA A 324 -25.68 -1.05 20.23
N GLN A 325 -25.81 -0.41 21.39
CA GLN A 325 -27.12 -0.05 21.95
C GLN A 325 -27.84 1.03 21.12
N ASN A 326 -27.08 1.95 20.54
CA ASN A 326 -27.58 3.09 19.81
C ASN A 326 -27.35 2.94 18.30
N THR A 327 -28.11 3.71 17.51
CA THR A 327 -27.79 3.97 16.11
C THR A 327 -26.46 4.73 16.00
N ILE A 328 -25.85 4.64 14.83
CA ILE A 328 -24.60 5.29 14.46
C ILE A 328 -24.98 6.40 13.49
N ASP A 329 -24.85 7.64 13.94
CA ASP A 329 -25.02 8.80 13.08
C ASP A 329 -23.85 8.88 12.10
N VAL A 330 -24.13 8.68 10.81
CA VAL A 330 -23.15 8.81 9.73
C VAL A 330 -23.21 10.17 9.05
N GLY A 331 -24.00 11.10 9.58
CA GLY A 331 -24.12 12.48 9.12
C GLY A 331 -24.80 12.60 7.76
N ARG A 332 -24.24 13.45 6.89
CA ARG A 332 -24.70 13.63 5.51
C ARG A 332 -23.85 12.80 4.57
N VAL A 333 -24.46 11.86 3.86
CA VAL A 333 -23.77 10.94 2.95
C VAL A 333 -24.53 10.83 1.64
N SER A 334 -23.82 11.05 0.53
CA SER A 334 -24.41 10.96 -0.82
C SER A 334 -24.64 9.52 -1.27
N GLU A 335 -23.66 8.64 -1.03
CA GLU A 335 -23.72 7.23 -1.40
C GLU A 335 -23.34 6.31 -0.24
N VAL A 336 -24.19 5.32 0.04
CA VAL A 336 -23.88 4.22 0.97
C VAL A 336 -23.85 2.91 0.20
N LYS A 337 -22.75 2.18 0.28
CA LYS A 337 -22.57 0.86 -0.35
C LYS A 337 -22.31 -0.18 0.74
N LEU A 338 -23.18 -1.19 0.81
CA LEU A 338 -23.07 -2.30 1.76
C LEU A 338 -22.91 -3.61 0.99
N VAL A 339 -21.84 -4.34 1.26
CA VAL A 339 -21.49 -5.60 0.58
C VAL A 339 -21.41 -6.74 1.59
N GLY A 340 -22.00 -7.89 1.24
CA GLY A 340 -21.97 -9.08 2.09
C GLY A 340 -22.74 -8.87 3.40
N TYR A 341 -22.18 -9.34 4.51
CA TYR A 341 -22.78 -9.21 5.85
C TYR A 341 -22.88 -7.76 6.34
N ALA A 342 -22.18 -6.81 5.72
CA ALA A 342 -22.30 -5.38 6.03
C ALA A 342 -23.72 -4.85 5.80
N ILE A 343 -24.52 -5.51 4.96
CA ILE A 343 -25.95 -5.21 4.75
C ILE A 343 -26.72 -5.30 6.08
N GLY A 344 -26.36 -6.24 6.95
CA GLY A 344 -26.98 -6.41 8.26
C GLY A 344 -26.86 -5.18 9.17
N VAL A 345 -25.86 -4.32 8.94
CA VAL A 345 -25.60 -3.10 9.72
C VAL A 345 -26.58 -1.98 9.36
N LEU A 346 -27.29 -2.04 8.23
CA LEU A 346 -28.20 -0.99 7.76
C LEU A 346 -29.16 -0.44 8.85
N PRO A 347 -29.81 -1.26 9.69
CA PRO A 347 -30.72 -0.76 10.74
C PRO A 347 -30.02 0.01 11.87
N LYS A 348 -28.69 -0.05 11.94
CA LYS A 348 -27.86 0.69 12.88
C LYS A 348 -27.37 2.01 12.32
N LEU A 349 -27.54 2.27 11.02
CA LEU A 349 -27.08 3.51 10.41
C LEU A 349 -28.19 4.55 10.44
N GLU A 350 -27.84 5.76 10.83
CA GLU A 350 -28.73 6.91 10.80
C GLU A 350 -28.03 8.07 10.08
N THR A 351 -28.70 8.66 9.10
CA THR A 351 -28.24 9.88 8.46
C THR A 351 -29.02 11.08 8.99
N SER A 352 -28.43 12.26 8.87
CA SER A 352 -29.11 13.53 9.19
C SER A 352 -30.51 13.60 8.55
N GLU A 353 -31.50 14.14 9.26
CA GLU A 353 -32.85 14.36 8.72
C GLU A 353 -32.86 15.19 7.43
N GLU A 354 -31.88 16.08 7.27
CA GLU A 354 -31.70 16.92 6.08
C GLU A 354 -30.91 16.23 4.97
N ASN A 355 -30.40 15.02 5.19
CA ASN A 355 -29.62 14.30 4.20
C ASN A 355 -30.47 13.92 3.00
N VAL A 356 -29.91 14.08 1.80
CA VAL A 356 -30.48 13.57 0.55
C VAL A 356 -29.47 12.59 -0.03
N MET A 357 -29.68 11.30 0.25
CA MET A 357 -28.84 10.22 -0.23
C MET A 357 -29.20 9.91 -1.68
N ASN A 358 -28.24 10.04 -2.58
CA ASN A 358 -28.41 9.75 -4.00
C ASN A 358 -28.52 8.25 -4.27
N LEU A 359 -27.74 7.44 -3.55
CA LEU A 359 -27.67 6.00 -3.77
C LEU A 359 -27.48 5.23 -2.46
N LEU A 360 -28.39 4.29 -2.20
CA LEU A 360 -28.18 3.16 -1.30
C LEU A 360 -27.93 1.91 -2.14
N SER A 361 -26.78 1.26 -2.02
CA SER A 361 -26.43 0.04 -2.76
C SER A 361 -26.26 -1.13 -1.81
N LEU A 362 -27.05 -2.19 -1.98
CA LEU A 362 -27.00 -3.42 -1.18
C LEU A 362 -26.58 -4.60 -2.08
N CYS A 363 -25.37 -5.09 -1.90
CA CYS A 363 -24.79 -6.15 -2.73
C CYS A 363 -24.57 -7.43 -1.92
N GLY A 364 -25.52 -8.37 -1.99
CA GLY A 364 -25.40 -9.65 -1.30
C GLY A 364 -25.42 -10.83 -2.27
N LEU A 365 -24.35 -11.61 -2.27
CA LEU A 365 -24.23 -12.82 -3.10
C LEU A 365 -25.10 -13.99 -2.61
N HIS A 366 -25.34 -14.06 -1.29
CA HIS A 366 -26.11 -15.12 -0.64
C HIS A 366 -27.29 -14.54 0.14
N GLU A 367 -28.36 -15.31 0.31
CA GLU A 367 -29.56 -14.88 1.06
C GLU A 367 -29.25 -14.56 2.53
N GLU A 368 -28.26 -15.25 3.11
CA GLU A 368 -27.80 -15.06 4.48
C GLU A 368 -27.29 -13.64 4.76
N HIS A 369 -26.75 -12.94 3.75
CA HIS A 369 -26.32 -11.54 3.88
C HIS A 369 -27.48 -10.59 4.21
N PHE A 370 -28.70 -10.97 3.85
CA PHE A 370 -29.91 -10.18 4.11
C PHE A 370 -30.66 -10.65 5.36
N PHE A 371 -30.22 -11.73 6.00
CA PHE A 371 -30.97 -12.38 7.07
C PHE A 371 -31.31 -11.43 8.22
N THR A 372 -30.33 -10.65 8.70
CA THR A 372 -30.52 -9.68 9.79
C THR A 372 -31.58 -8.65 9.48
N ILE A 373 -31.58 -8.08 8.27
CA ILE A 373 -32.56 -7.05 7.90
C ILE A 373 -33.94 -7.64 7.58
N LEU A 374 -33.96 -8.85 7.01
CA LEU A 374 -35.20 -9.58 6.75
C LEU A 374 -35.84 -10.16 8.00
N GLN A 375 -35.19 -10.17 9.17
CA GLN A 375 -35.84 -10.50 10.44
C GLN A 375 -36.68 -9.34 10.99
N ALA A 376 -36.48 -8.11 10.51
CA ALA A 376 -37.25 -6.95 10.90
C ALA A 376 -38.62 -6.89 10.21
N GLN A 377 -39.25 -8.02 9.86
CA GLN A 377 -40.42 -8.09 8.94
C GLN A 377 -41.62 -7.23 9.35
N ASP A 378 -41.73 -6.90 10.65
CA ASP A 378 -42.81 -6.06 11.19
C ASP A 378 -42.36 -4.61 11.49
N ASN A 379 -41.07 -4.32 11.38
CA ASN A 379 -40.48 -3.03 11.69
C ASN A 379 -39.89 -2.39 10.42
N LYS A 380 -40.43 -1.23 10.05
CA LYS A 380 -39.83 -0.39 9.01
C LYS A 380 -38.39 -0.03 9.40
N ILE A 381 -37.44 -0.24 8.48
CA ILE A 381 -36.04 0.17 8.62
C ILE A 381 -35.91 1.56 7.97
N ALA A 382 -35.62 2.56 8.78
CA ALA A 382 -35.32 3.92 8.34
C ALA A 382 -33.83 4.21 8.50
N ILE A 383 -33.18 4.67 7.43
CA ILE A 383 -31.77 5.11 7.45
C ILE A 383 -31.62 6.62 7.71
N GLY A 384 -32.70 7.28 8.15
CA GLY A 384 -32.78 8.75 8.19
C GLY A 384 -32.95 9.39 6.81
N GLY A 385 -32.92 10.72 6.76
CA GLY A 385 -32.93 11.53 5.53
C GLY A 385 -33.94 11.12 4.44
N ARG A 386 -33.71 11.57 3.19
CA ARG A 386 -34.40 11.09 1.98
C ARG A 386 -33.44 10.22 1.19
N VAL A 387 -33.89 9.03 0.77
CA VAL A 387 -33.15 8.17 -0.17
C VAL A 387 -33.78 8.30 -1.57
N VAL A 388 -32.98 8.75 -2.54
CA VAL A 388 -33.43 8.95 -3.93
C VAL A 388 -33.60 7.62 -4.65
N LYS A 389 -32.64 6.70 -4.46
CA LYS A 389 -32.59 5.43 -5.15
C LYS A 389 -31.93 4.36 -4.30
N CYS A 390 -32.52 3.16 -4.29
CA CYS A 390 -31.91 1.96 -3.76
C CYS A 390 -31.61 0.97 -4.90
N LYS A 391 -30.39 0.45 -4.97
CA LYS A 391 -30.00 -0.63 -5.88
C LYS A 391 -29.68 -1.87 -5.07
N VAL A 392 -30.24 -3.01 -5.47
CA VAL A 392 -30.03 -4.28 -4.77
C VAL A 392 -29.58 -5.36 -5.75
N SER A 393 -28.43 -5.97 -5.46
CA SER A 393 -27.98 -7.21 -6.09
C SER A 393 -28.39 -8.38 -5.20
N SER A 394 -29.54 -8.98 -5.49
CA SER A 394 -30.05 -10.19 -4.83
C SER A 394 -31.16 -10.86 -5.65
N LYS A 395 -31.61 -12.04 -5.21
CA LYS A 395 -32.78 -12.71 -5.79
C LYS A 395 -34.03 -11.84 -5.70
N LYS A 396 -34.98 -12.06 -6.62
CA LYS A 396 -36.21 -11.27 -6.72
C LYS A 396 -37.03 -11.28 -5.43
N GLU A 397 -37.09 -12.42 -4.75
CA GLU A 397 -37.83 -12.63 -3.51
C GLU A 397 -37.30 -11.73 -2.40
N VAL A 398 -35.97 -11.67 -2.24
CA VAL A 398 -35.31 -10.78 -1.28
C VAL A 398 -35.67 -9.32 -1.57
N ARG A 399 -35.60 -8.89 -2.83
CA ARG A 399 -35.96 -7.52 -3.22
C ARG A 399 -37.42 -7.16 -2.87
N GLN A 400 -38.34 -8.08 -3.12
CA GLN A 400 -39.76 -7.88 -2.78
C GLN A 400 -40.00 -7.76 -1.28
N GLU A 401 -39.24 -8.48 -0.45
CA GLU A 401 -39.33 -8.29 1.00
C GLU A 401 -38.70 -6.96 1.46
N LEU A 402 -37.58 -6.54 0.83
CA LEU A 402 -36.96 -5.25 1.12
C LEU A 402 -37.87 -4.06 0.78
N GLU A 403 -38.66 -4.14 -0.30
CA GLU A 403 -39.65 -3.11 -0.67
C GLU A 403 -40.71 -2.87 0.41
N LYS A 404 -40.98 -3.88 1.26
CA LYS A 404 -41.97 -3.77 2.33
C LYS A 404 -41.41 -3.09 3.58
N ILE A 405 -40.11 -3.23 3.83
CA ILE A 405 -39.48 -2.82 5.09
C ILE A 405 -38.63 -1.55 4.97
N LEU A 406 -38.05 -1.25 3.80
CA LEU A 406 -37.18 -0.07 3.63
C LEU A 406 -37.97 1.21 3.43
N VAL A 407 -37.76 2.18 4.31
CA VAL A 407 -38.37 3.51 4.23
C VAL A 407 -37.34 4.62 4.43
N ASP A 408 -37.64 5.81 3.90
CA ASP A 408 -36.87 7.02 4.19
C ASP A 408 -37.15 7.54 5.61
N GLY A 409 -36.44 8.58 6.03
CA GLY A 409 -36.63 9.24 7.34
C GLY A 409 -38.03 9.84 7.56
N LYS A 410 -38.87 9.94 6.53
CA LYS A 410 -40.29 10.34 6.64
C LYS A 410 -41.25 9.15 6.61
N GLY A 411 -40.74 7.93 6.56
CA GLY A 411 -41.52 6.70 6.52
C GLY A 411 -42.09 6.33 5.14
N ASN A 412 -41.65 7.01 4.07
CA ASN A 412 -42.04 6.70 2.69
C ASN A 412 -41.25 5.49 2.18
N PRO A 413 -41.87 4.57 1.43
CA PRO A 413 -41.16 3.46 0.82
C PRO A 413 -40.01 3.93 -0.10
N ILE A 414 -38.87 3.26 -0.02
CA ILE A 414 -37.72 3.55 -0.89
C ILE A 414 -37.85 2.73 -2.19
N PRO A 415 -37.79 3.36 -3.39
CA PRO A 415 -37.78 2.62 -4.65
C PRO A 415 -36.53 1.74 -4.79
N ILE A 416 -36.73 0.44 -5.06
CA ILE A 416 -35.66 -0.53 -5.28
C ILE A 416 -35.53 -0.87 -6.76
N GLU A 417 -34.30 -0.84 -7.26
CA GLU A 417 -33.92 -1.28 -8.60
C GLU A 417 -32.95 -2.47 -8.55
N GLU A 418 -32.98 -3.30 -9.60
CA GLU A 418 -32.03 -4.41 -9.76
C GLU A 418 -30.65 -3.92 -10.20
N ILE A 419 -29.60 -4.54 -9.68
CA ILE A 419 -28.25 -4.44 -10.26
C ILE A 419 -28.11 -5.50 -11.35
N THR A 420 -28.25 -5.11 -12.62
CA THR A 420 -27.97 -6.01 -13.76
C THR A 420 -26.48 -5.93 -14.12
N ASN A 421 -25.68 -6.85 -13.57
CA ASN A 421 -24.31 -7.26 -13.99
C ASN A 421 -23.45 -6.29 -14.83
N ASP A 422 -23.00 -5.16 -14.26
CA ASP A 422 -21.86 -4.39 -14.81
C ASP A 422 -21.02 -3.65 -13.73
N LEU A 423 -21.25 -3.88 -12.43
CA LEU A 423 -20.58 -3.14 -11.34
C LEU A 423 -20.19 -4.01 -10.13
N ILE A 424 -20.12 -5.34 -10.29
CA ILE A 424 -19.69 -6.23 -9.21
C ILE A 424 -18.15 -6.29 -9.25
N LEU A 425 -17.52 -5.61 -8.29
CA LEU A 425 -16.09 -5.58 -7.95
C LEU A 425 -15.28 -4.51 -8.69
N ASP A 426 -15.03 -3.40 -7.99
CA ASP A 426 -13.70 -2.79 -7.90
C ASP A 426 -13.42 -2.52 -6.42
#